data_AF-X1JSP0-F1
#
_entry.id   AF-X1JSP0-F1
#
_cell.length_a   1.000
_cell.length_b   1.000
_cell.length_c   1.000
_cell.angle_alpha   90.00
_cell.angle_beta   90.00
_cell.angle_gamma   90.00
#
_symmetry.space_group_name_H-M   'P 1'
#
loop_
_entity.id
_entity.type
_entity.pdbx_description
1 polymer ?
#
loop_
_entity_poly.entity_id
_entity_poly.type
_entity_poly.pdbx_seq_one_letter_code
_entity_poly.pdbx_strand_id
1 'polypeptide(L)'
;LKISGLKPKDLCLIPARIQIAAEEDGWWVRSVIIWSKNNPMPESVTDRPTESHEYILMLTKSGTTQYWTHRDGGGTREKPKADYRWVNQLTQGEVATEPPNWKVKIKCPECDGTGYVDMDALWSISDKCPTCNGKGKTQLWKRINLWEGHDYYWDQEAVREAYTEPMNRWGGETLKRDTSKTQAYKEMQNIGYSSAFRVGRPMRPDPSGRNIRSVWTFPTTPFPSFKIDGRKVDHFAVFPLRLPELCIKA
;
A
#
# COMPACT_ATOMS: atom_id res chain seq x y z
N LEU A 1 -27.09 23.72 -19.60
CA LEU A 1 -27.82 22.51 -19.14
C LEU A 1 -27.92 22.56 -17.61
N LYS A 2 -29.12 22.53 -17.02
CA LYS A 2 -29.26 22.26 -15.58
C LYS A 2 -29.26 20.74 -15.40
N ILE A 3 -28.19 20.18 -14.85
CA ILE A 3 -28.18 18.78 -14.41
C ILE A 3 -29.07 18.69 -13.17
N SER A 4 -30.10 17.86 -13.21
CA SER A 4 -31.04 17.71 -12.09
C SER A 4 -30.33 17.13 -10.86
N GLY A 5 -30.47 17.81 -9.71
CA GLY A 5 -29.92 17.35 -8.43
C GLY A 5 -28.64 18.05 -7.96
N LEU A 6 -27.95 18.82 -8.80
CA LEU A 6 -26.75 19.59 -8.40
C LEU A 6 -27.05 21.08 -8.24
N LYS A 7 -26.54 21.68 -7.16
CA LYS A 7 -26.58 23.13 -6.94
C LYS A 7 -25.55 23.79 -7.87
N PRO A 8 -25.89 24.88 -8.58
CA PRO A 8 -24.92 25.63 -9.37
C PRO A 8 -23.76 26.14 -8.49
N LYS A 9 -22.53 26.07 -9.02
CA LYS A 9 -21.28 26.52 -8.37
C LYS A 9 -20.89 25.76 -7.08
N ASP A 10 -21.53 24.64 -6.79
CA ASP A 10 -21.13 23.77 -5.68
C ASP A 10 -19.82 23.04 -6.04
N LEU A 11 -18.87 22.99 -5.10
CA LEU A 11 -17.61 22.23 -5.23
C LEU A 11 -17.88 20.73 -5.38
N CYS A 12 -19.08 20.27 -5.01
CA CYS A 12 -19.53 18.88 -5.04
C CYS A 12 -18.70 17.93 -4.16
N LEU A 13 -17.71 18.44 -3.43
CA LEU A 13 -16.78 17.74 -2.55
C LEU A 13 -16.08 16.53 -3.22
N ILE A 14 -15.76 16.65 -4.52
CA ILE A 14 -15.25 15.54 -5.33
C ILE A 14 -14.05 14.80 -4.69
N PRO A 15 -13.00 15.48 -4.16
CA PRO A 15 -11.88 14.78 -3.51
C PRO A 15 -12.29 13.98 -2.26
N ALA A 16 -13.27 14.46 -1.49
CA ALA A 16 -13.78 13.77 -0.30
C ALA A 16 -14.68 12.59 -0.67
N ARG A 17 -15.48 12.70 -1.75
CA ARG A 17 -16.27 11.57 -2.28
C ARG A 17 -15.38 10.42 -2.74
N ILE A 18 -14.25 10.73 -3.38
CA ILE A 18 -13.26 9.72 -3.79
C ILE A 18 -12.66 9.01 -2.56
N GLN A 19 -12.35 9.74 -1.48
CA GLN A 19 -11.86 9.15 -0.23
C GLN A 19 -12.88 8.20 0.38
N ILE A 20 -14.13 8.65 0.54
CA ILE A 20 -15.22 7.85 1.13
C ILE A 20 -15.48 6.60 0.28
N ALA A 21 -15.60 6.74 -1.04
CA ALA A 21 -15.82 5.60 -1.94
C ALA A 21 -14.65 4.60 -1.88
N ALA A 22 -13.40 5.07 -1.77
CA ALA A 22 -12.25 4.20 -1.61
C ALA A 22 -12.29 3.42 -0.28
N GLU A 23 -12.72 4.06 0.82
CA GLU A 23 -12.91 3.38 2.12
C GLU A 23 -14.06 2.35 2.07
N GLU A 24 -15.16 2.69 1.40
CA GLU A 24 -16.30 1.79 1.16
C GLU A 24 -15.91 0.57 0.29
N ASP A 25 -15.04 0.78 -0.72
CA ASP A 25 -14.44 -0.27 -1.56
C ASP A 25 -13.32 -1.07 -0.85
N GLY A 26 -13.07 -0.82 0.44
CA GLY A 26 -12.11 -1.58 1.27
C GLY A 26 -10.65 -1.15 1.12
N TRP A 27 -10.37 0.00 0.52
CA TRP A 27 -9.04 0.62 0.58
C TRP A 27 -8.88 1.41 1.89
N TRP A 28 -7.65 1.57 2.34
CA TRP A 28 -7.35 2.51 3.42
C TRP A 28 -6.82 3.82 2.85
N VAL A 29 -7.49 4.93 3.18
CA VAL A 29 -6.96 6.29 2.99
C VAL A 29 -5.94 6.56 4.10
N ARG A 30 -4.65 6.34 3.83
CA ARG A 30 -3.56 6.48 4.81
C ARG A 30 -3.24 7.92 5.17
N SER A 31 -3.31 8.79 4.17
CA SER A 31 -2.91 10.18 4.29
C SER A 31 -3.56 10.99 3.17
N VAL A 32 -3.89 12.23 3.49
CA VAL A 32 -4.22 13.27 2.52
C VAL A 32 -3.07 14.26 2.55
N ILE A 33 -2.37 14.37 1.43
CA ILE A 33 -1.23 15.26 1.25
C ILE A 33 -1.71 16.47 0.43
N ILE A 34 -1.37 17.67 0.88
CA ILE A 34 -1.71 18.93 0.21
C ILE A 34 -0.49 19.40 -0.56
N TRP A 35 -0.56 19.46 -1.89
CA TRP A 35 0.42 20.16 -2.70
C TRP A 35 0.05 21.64 -2.76
N SER A 36 0.82 22.50 -2.12
CA SER A 36 0.72 23.96 -2.20
C SER A 36 1.49 24.48 -3.43
N LYS A 37 0.78 25.19 -4.31
CA LYS A 37 1.35 25.83 -5.50
C LYS A 37 1.86 27.22 -5.11
N ASN A 38 3.14 27.50 -5.32
CA ASN A 38 3.71 28.81 -5.01
C ASN A 38 3.19 29.92 -5.93
N ASN A 39 3.04 29.62 -7.22
CA ASN A 39 2.60 30.57 -8.25
C ASN A 39 1.39 29.97 -8.99
N PRO A 40 0.21 29.84 -8.35
CA PRO A 40 -0.98 29.35 -9.01
C PRO A 40 -1.41 30.33 -10.11
N MET A 41 -1.96 29.81 -11.21
CA MET A 41 -2.51 30.66 -12.25
C MET A 41 -3.75 31.40 -11.70
N PRO A 42 -3.86 32.73 -11.84
CA PRO A 42 -5.06 33.46 -11.44
C PRO A 42 -6.28 32.96 -12.20
N GLU A 43 -7.39 32.78 -11.48
CA GLU A 43 -8.68 32.43 -12.08
C GLU A 43 -9.55 33.69 -12.26
N SER A 44 -10.22 33.81 -13.41
CA SER A 44 -11.17 34.91 -13.69
C SER A 44 -12.51 34.75 -12.97
N VAL A 45 -12.51 34.15 -11.79
CA VAL A 45 -13.70 33.82 -10.98
C VAL A 45 -13.87 34.88 -9.90
N THR A 46 -15.08 35.42 -9.75
CA THR A 46 -15.34 36.60 -8.91
C THR A 46 -16.00 36.30 -7.57
N ASP A 47 -16.37 35.04 -7.30
CA ASP A 47 -17.19 34.62 -6.16
C ASP A 47 -16.57 33.51 -5.30
N ARG A 48 -15.30 33.17 -5.54
CA ARG A 48 -14.47 32.32 -4.67
C ARG A 48 -12.98 32.63 -4.82
N PRO A 49 -12.12 32.21 -3.89
CA PRO A 49 -10.67 32.22 -4.08
C PRO A 49 -10.23 31.38 -5.29
N THR A 50 -9.09 31.76 -5.86
CA THR A 50 -8.29 30.93 -6.78
C THR A 50 -7.80 29.67 -6.07
N GLU A 51 -7.86 28.52 -6.73
CA GLU A 51 -7.38 27.24 -6.20
C GLU A 51 -5.85 27.15 -6.22
N SER A 52 -5.24 27.39 -5.05
CA SER A 52 -3.78 27.41 -4.86
C SER A 52 -3.17 26.08 -4.40
N HIS A 53 -3.97 25.02 -4.26
CA HIS A 53 -3.49 23.71 -3.83
C HIS A 53 -4.15 22.55 -4.59
N GLU A 54 -3.60 21.35 -4.44
CA GLU A 54 -4.19 20.09 -4.92
C GLU A 54 -4.10 19.02 -3.83
N TYR A 55 -4.98 18.01 -3.93
CA TYR A 55 -5.05 16.87 -3.02
C TYR A 55 -4.35 15.65 -3.61
N ILE A 56 -3.51 15.00 -2.82
CA ILE A 56 -2.85 13.74 -3.14
C ILE A 56 -3.31 12.71 -2.12
N LEU A 57 -3.96 11.66 -2.60
CA LEU A 57 -4.52 10.60 -1.76
C LEU A 57 -3.54 9.44 -1.71
N MET A 58 -3.12 9.10 -0.49
CA MET A 58 -2.30 7.93 -0.22
C MET A 58 -3.22 6.76 0.09
N LEU A 59 -3.49 5.91 -0.91
CA LEU A 59 -4.38 4.75 -0.80
C LEU A 59 -3.57 3.46 -0.67
N THR A 60 -4.01 2.55 0.20
CA THR A 60 -3.34 1.25 0.41
C THR A 60 -4.35 0.11 0.47
N LYS A 61 -4.04 -1.03 -0.16
CA LYS A 61 -4.90 -2.24 -0.13
C LYS A 61 -4.83 -3.03 1.18
N SER A 62 -3.96 -2.63 2.11
CA SER A 62 -3.77 -3.33 3.38
C SER A 62 -3.52 -2.35 4.53
N GLY A 63 -3.87 -2.79 5.74
CA GLY A 63 -3.37 -2.30 7.03
C GLY A 63 -1.83 -2.26 7.13
N THR A 64 -1.17 -3.16 6.41
CA THR A 64 0.24 -3.56 6.58
C THR A 64 1.09 -3.19 5.38
N THR A 65 2.42 -3.41 5.46
CA THR A 65 3.38 -3.02 4.42
C THR A 65 3.86 -4.20 3.54
N GLN A 66 4.08 -3.98 2.23
CA GLN A 66 4.53 -4.95 1.23
C GLN A 66 6.04 -5.08 1.24
N TYR A 67 6.45 -6.33 1.38
CA TYR A 67 7.82 -6.73 1.56
C TYR A 67 7.85 -8.19 1.16
N TRP A 68 8.82 -8.58 0.33
CA TRP A 68 8.93 -9.95 -0.18
C TRP A 68 9.65 -10.79 0.86
N THR A 69 9.07 -11.93 1.25
CA THR A 69 9.57 -12.77 2.34
C THR A 69 9.91 -14.17 1.85
N HIS A 70 11.09 -14.66 2.23
CA HIS A 70 11.56 -15.99 1.89
C HIS A 70 11.16 -16.95 3.00
N ARG A 71 10.67 -18.14 2.64
CA ARG A 71 10.39 -19.23 3.57
C ARG A 71 11.64 -19.69 4.37
N ASP A 72 12.82 -19.52 3.78
CA ASP A 72 14.09 -20.07 4.27
C ASP A 72 15.18 -18.97 4.42
N GLY A 73 14.84 -17.68 4.30
CA GLY A 73 15.82 -16.59 4.22
C GLY A 73 15.28 -15.20 4.58
N GLY A 74 16.12 -14.16 4.45
CA GLY A 74 15.74 -12.78 4.77
C GLY A 74 14.70 -12.19 3.81
N GLY A 75 13.89 -11.26 4.30
CA GLY A 75 12.98 -10.50 3.44
C GLY A 75 13.69 -9.38 2.68
N THR A 76 13.11 -8.95 1.57
CA THR A 76 13.62 -7.82 0.78
C THR A 76 12.47 -6.95 0.28
N ARG A 77 12.75 -5.65 0.12
CA ARG A 77 11.84 -4.69 -0.52
C ARG A 77 11.72 -5.00 -2.03
N GLU A 78 12.71 -5.69 -2.59
CA GLU A 78 12.77 -6.16 -3.98
C GLU A 78 12.09 -7.52 -4.16
N LYS A 79 11.55 -7.81 -5.35
CA LYS A 79 11.15 -9.18 -5.69
C LYS A 79 12.39 -10.03 -5.98
N PRO A 80 12.65 -11.09 -5.23
CA PRO A 80 13.89 -11.87 -5.34
C PRO A 80 13.74 -13.10 -6.23
N LYS A 81 14.88 -13.74 -6.53
CA LYS A 81 14.90 -14.96 -7.36
C LYS A 81 14.11 -16.07 -6.69
N ALA A 82 13.17 -16.65 -7.43
CA ALA A 82 12.43 -17.83 -7.01
C ALA A 82 13.41 -18.95 -6.64
N ASP A 83 13.50 -19.24 -5.35
CA ASP A 83 14.05 -20.47 -4.83
C ASP A 83 12.94 -21.50 -4.82
N TYR A 84 13.25 -22.74 -5.20
CA TYR A 84 12.26 -23.78 -5.41
C TYR A 84 12.58 -25.00 -4.58
N ARG A 85 11.54 -25.63 -4.03
CA ARG A 85 11.66 -26.97 -3.46
C ARG A 85 10.61 -27.91 -4.02
N TRP A 86 10.98 -29.18 -4.14
CA TRP A 86 10.09 -30.25 -4.56
C TRP A 86 9.53 -30.96 -3.35
N VAL A 87 8.20 -31.03 -3.24
CA VAL A 87 7.49 -31.66 -2.12
C VAL A 87 6.80 -32.94 -2.60
N ASN A 88 7.12 -34.07 -1.99
CA ASN A 88 6.49 -35.34 -2.29
C ASN A 88 5.03 -35.35 -1.81
N GLN A 89 4.06 -35.55 -2.69
CA GLN A 89 2.64 -35.47 -2.35
C GLN A 89 2.15 -36.66 -1.51
N LEU A 90 2.88 -37.78 -1.45
CA LEU A 90 2.55 -38.93 -0.60
C LEU A 90 3.27 -38.88 0.75
N THR A 91 4.58 -38.64 0.75
CA THR A 91 5.41 -38.71 1.97
C THR A 91 5.67 -37.36 2.61
N GLN A 92 5.28 -36.25 1.96
CA GLN A 92 5.57 -34.86 2.35
C GLN A 92 7.06 -34.51 2.49
N GLY A 93 7.97 -35.43 2.11
CA GLY A 93 9.41 -35.16 2.09
C GLY A 93 9.78 -34.10 1.05
N GLU A 94 10.69 -33.19 1.43
CA GLU A 94 11.17 -32.11 0.56
C GLU A 94 12.58 -32.36 0.03
N VAL A 95 12.86 -31.99 -1.23
CA VAL A 95 14.21 -31.97 -1.81
C VAL A 95 14.46 -30.71 -2.64
N ALA A 96 15.67 -30.15 -2.55
CA ALA A 96 16.07 -28.94 -3.26
C ALA A 96 16.44 -29.20 -4.75
N THR A 97 16.99 -30.38 -5.05
CA THR A 97 17.31 -30.81 -6.42
C THR A 97 16.12 -31.50 -7.07
N GLU A 98 16.12 -31.61 -8.40
CA GLU A 98 15.06 -32.27 -9.16
C GLU A 98 15.04 -33.79 -8.91
N PRO A 99 13.98 -34.37 -8.31
CA PRO A 99 13.93 -35.79 -8.04
C PRO A 99 13.71 -36.59 -9.34
N PRO A 100 14.42 -37.72 -9.57
CA PRO A 100 14.37 -38.45 -10.85
C PRO A 100 12.96 -38.89 -11.32
N ASN A 101 12.01 -39.03 -10.41
CA ASN A 101 10.63 -39.45 -10.67
C ASN A 101 9.59 -38.30 -10.57
N TRP A 102 10.00 -37.03 -10.66
CA TRP A 102 9.09 -35.88 -10.47
C TRP A 102 7.88 -35.84 -11.42
N LYS A 103 8.02 -36.38 -12.64
CA LYS A 103 6.93 -36.42 -13.64
C LYS A 103 5.88 -37.51 -13.38
N VAL A 104 6.12 -38.46 -12.48
CA VAL A 104 5.18 -39.56 -12.18
C VAL A 104 3.87 -38.96 -11.68
N LYS A 105 2.75 -39.38 -12.28
CA LYS A 105 1.40 -39.00 -11.83
C LYS A 105 0.84 -40.09 -10.92
N ILE A 106 0.31 -39.66 -9.78
CA ILE A 106 -0.38 -40.50 -8.81
C ILE A 106 -1.87 -40.16 -8.78
N LYS A 107 -2.66 -41.08 -8.22
CA LYS A 107 -4.01 -40.76 -7.72
C LYS A 107 -3.86 -39.63 -6.70
N CYS A 108 -4.67 -38.58 -6.80
CA CYS A 108 -4.55 -37.44 -5.90
C CYS A 108 -4.86 -37.91 -4.46
N PRO A 109 -3.93 -37.76 -3.50
CA PRO A 109 -4.12 -38.30 -2.15
C PRO A 109 -5.18 -37.56 -1.34
N GLU A 110 -5.51 -36.32 -1.71
CA GLU A 110 -6.51 -35.48 -1.02
C GLU A 110 -7.96 -35.85 -1.38
N CYS A 111 -8.24 -36.15 -2.66
CA CYS A 111 -9.58 -36.51 -3.13
C CYS A 111 -9.74 -37.99 -3.51
N ASP A 112 -8.75 -38.81 -3.18
CA ASP A 112 -8.62 -40.21 -3.61
C ASP A 112 -9.10 -40.49 -5.05
N GLY A 113 -8.66 -39.65 -5.99
CA GLY A 113 -8.96 -39.81 -7.42
C GLY A 113 -10.27 -39.21 -7.93
N THR A 114 -11.20 -38.77 -7.07
CA THR A 114 -12.51 -38.26 -7.50
C THR A 114 -12.42 -36.88 -8.19
N GLY A 115 -11.41 -36.08 -7.84
CA GLY A 115 -11.22 -34.72 -8.34
C GLY A 115 -11.93 -33.62 -7.54
N TYR A 116 -12.81 -33.98 -6.61
CA TYR A 116 -13.65 -33.08 -5.83
C TYR A 116 -13.53 -33.40 -4.34
N VAL A 117 -13.68 -32.40 -3.48
CA VAL A 117 -13.65 -32.57 -2.02
C VAL A 117 -14.83 -31.87 -1.37
N ASP A 118 -16.00 -32.51 -1.39
CA ASP A 118 -16.88 -32.49 -0.22
C ASP A 118 -17.88 -33.66 -0.23
N MET A 119 -18.40 -33.98 0.94
CA MET A 119 -19.52 -34.87 1.22
C MET A 119 -20.50 -34.15 2.15
N ASP A 120 -21.31 -33.23 1.62
CA ASP A 120 -22.48 -32.73 2.36
C ASP A 120 -23.78 -32.97 1.57
N ALA A 121 -24.56 -33.93 2.06
CA ALA A 121 -25.49 -34.73 1.27
C ALA A 121 -26.89 -34.10 1.07
N LEU A 122 -27.00 -32.77 1.14
CA LEU A 122 -28.27 -32.05 1.14
C LEU A 122 -28.41 -30.98 0.05
N TRP A 123 -27.32 -30.41 -0.48
CA TRP A 123 -27.37 -29.34 -1.49
C TRP A 123 -26.43 -29.50 -2.70
N SER A 124 -25.71 -30.63 -2.81
CA SER A 124 -24.99 -31.06 -4.03
C SER A 124 -24.00 -30.05 -4.63
N ILE A 125 -23.34 -29.24 -3.79
CA ILE A 125 -22.21 -28.39 -4.20
C ILE A 125 -20.93 -29.20 -4.00
N SER A 126 -20.31 -29.64 -5.10
CA SER A 126 -19.02 -30.33 -5.07
C SER A 126 -17.91 -29.38 -5.51
N ASP A 127 -17.06 -28.97 -4.56
CA ASP A 127 -15.93 -28.11 -4.86
C ASP A 127 -14.72 -28.88 -5.43
N LYS A 128 -14.01 -28.25 -6.35
CA LYS A 128 -12.81 -28.84 -6.98
C LYS A 128 -11.72 -28.99 -5.93
N CYS A 129 -11.19 -30.21 -5.81
CA CYS A 129 -10.05 -30.55 -4.95
C CYS A 129 -8.91 -29.53 -5.12
N PRO A 130 -8.46 -28.80 -4.07
CA PRO A 130 -7.47 -27.75 -4.22
C PRO A 130 -6.09 -28.29 -4.65
N THR A 131 -5.75 -29.53 -4.33
CA THR A 131 -4.48 -30.16 -4.77
C THR A 131 -4.45 -30.51 -6.26
N CYS A 132 -5.55 -31.01 -6.84
CA CYS A 132 -5.57 -31.44 -8.25
C CYS A 132 -6.45 -30.59 -9.19
N ASN A 133 -7.21 -29.65 -8.65
CA ASN A 133 -8.16 -28.76 -9.33
C ASN A 133 -9.10 -29.51 -10.30
N GLY A 134 -9.89 -30.46 -9.77
CA GLY A 134 -10.87 -31.24 -10.53
C GLY A 134 -10.32 -32.48 -11.26
N LYS A 135 -9.00 -32.71 -11.27
CA LYS A 135 -8.36 -33.67 -12.21
C LYS A 135 -8.23 -35.11 -11.71
N GLY A 136 -8.47 -35.37 -10.42
CA GLY A 136 -8.29 -36.67 -9.76
C GLY A 136 -6.85 -37.20 -9.69
N LYS A 137 -5.91 -36.65 -10.47
CA LYS A 137 -4.51 -37.06 -10.52
C LYS A 137 -3.60 -35.86 -10.32
N THR A 138 -2.54 -36.03 -9.54
CA THR A 138 -1.50 -35.02 -9.31
C THR A 138 -0.12 -35.59 -9.60
N GLN A 139 0.91 -34.76 -9.69
CA GLN A 139 2.29 -35.23 -9.78
C GLN A 139 2.77 -35.71 -8.41
N LEU A 140 3.57 -36.76 -8.36
CA LEU A 140 4.18 -37.27 -7.12
C LEU A 140 5.02 -36.20 -6.42
N TRP A 141 5.63 -35.29 -7.18
CA TRP A 141 6.39 -34.16 -6.66
C TRP A 141 5.83 -32.85 -7.18
N LYS A 142 5.53 -31.92 -6.27
CA LYS A 142 5.06 -30.55 -6.58
C LYS A 142 6.19 -29.57 -6.32
N ARG A 143 6.50 -28.73 -7.31
CA ARG A 143 7.47 -27.64 -7.16
C ARG A 143 6.79 -26.42 -6.55
N ILE A 144 7.27 -25.93 -5.41
CA ILE A 144 6.79 -24.72 -4.73
C ILE A 144 7.89 -23.65 -4.76
N ASN A 145 7.51 -22.39 -4.97
CA ASN A 145 8.40 -21.24 -4.80
C ASN A 145 8.46 -20.88 -3.32
N LEU A 146 9.63 -20.55 -2.81
CA LEU A 146 9.86 -20.22 -1.41
C LEU A 146 9.69 -18.72 -1.11
N TRP A 147 9.26 -17.89 -2.06
CA TRP A 147 9.04 -16.45 -1.85
C TRP A 147 7.57 -16.02 -2.01
N GLU A 148 7.12 -15.19 -1.06
CA GLU A 148 5.78 -14.58 -1.00
C GLU A 148 5.89 -13.04 -0.88
N GLY A 149 4.79 -12.30 -1.06
CA GLY A 149 4.74 -10.84 -0.87
C GLY A 149 3.34 -10.35 -0.46
N HIS A 150 3.27 -9.30 0.37
CA HIS A 150 2.03 -8.78 0.99
C HIS A 150 1.37 -7.64 0.16
N ASP A 151 1.00 -6.48 0.72
CA ASP A 151 0.57 -5.27 -0.06
C ASP A 151 0.94 -3.93 0.65
N TYR A 152 1.09 -2.83 -0.10
CA TYR A 152 1.62 -1.47 0.24
C TYR A 152 3.08 -1.28 0.74
N TYR A 153 4.05 -0.85 -0.07
CA TYR A 153 5.38 -0.43 0.45
C TYR A 153 5.44 1.08 0.80
N TRP A 154 6.21 1.48 1.82
CA TRP A 154 6.61 2.87 2.11
C TRP A 154 8.09 2.94 2.54
N ASP A 155 8.92 3.65 1.77
CA ASP A 155 10.31 3.96 2.12
C ASP A 155 10.41 5.22 2.96
N GLN A 156 10.40 5.02 4.28
CA GLN A 156 10.64 6.09 5.24
C GLN A 156 11.95 6.86 4.98
N GLU A 157 12.99 6.23 4.44
CA GLU A 157 14.28 6.88 4.20
C GLU A 157 14.23 7.87 3.02
N ALA A 158 13.44 7.56 1.98
CA ALA A 158 13.31 8.44 0.81
C ALA A 158 12.62 9.77 1.11
N VAL A 159 11.82 9.80 2.18
CA VAL A 159 11.04 10.96 2.65
C VAL A 159 11.52 11.49 4.00
N ARG A 160 12.72 11.09 4.43
CA ARG A 160 13.33 11.56 5.68
C ARG A 160 13.94 12.95 5.50
N GLU A 161 13.58 13.86 6.37
CA GLU A 161 14.11 15.22 6.46
C GLU A 161 14.84 15.42 7.79
N ALA A 162 15.89 16.24 7.80
CA ALA A 162 16.49 16.70 9.05
C ALA A 162 15.52 17.55 9.89
N TYR A 163 15.82 17.69 11.19
CA TYR A 163 15.18 18.71 12.02
C TYR A 163 15.74 20.09 11.68
N THR A 164 14.85 21.08 11.56
CA THR A 164 15.24 22.48 11.35
C THR A 164 15.64 23.17 12.65
N GLU A 165 15.24 22.63 13.80
CA GLU A 165 15.40 23.21 15.13
C GLU A 165 15.84 22.14 16.14
N PRO A 166 16.64 22.49 17.16
CA PRO A 166 17.08 21.54 18.19
C PRO A 166 15.91 20.99 19.01
N MET A 167 15.97 19.70 19.33
CA MET A 167 14.87 18.91 19.94
C MET A 167 14.66 19.15 21.45
N ASN A 168 14.63 20.41 21.88
CA ASN A 168 14.58 20.80 23.29
C ASN A 168 13.14 21.01 23.83
N ARG A 169 12.11 20.72 23.02
CA ARG A 169 10.69 20.95 23.36
C ARG A 169 10.10 19.92 24.35
N TRP A 170 10.76 18.79 24.56
CA TRP A 170 10.19 17.64 25.29
C TRP A 170 10.93 17.38 26.62
N GLY A 171 10.18 17.26 27.72
CA GLY A 171 10.68 17.27 29.10
C GLY A 171 11.39 15.98 29.58
N GLY A 172 12.42 15.54 28.88
CA GLY A 172 13.23 14.35 29.19
C GLY A 172 13.39 13.40 28.01
N GLU A 173 14.13 12.31 28.20
CA GLU A 173 14.41 11.33 27.14
C GLU A 173 13.28 10.32 26.93
N THR A 174 12.46 10.08 27.96
CA THR A 174 11.37 9.09 27.96
C THR A 174 10.09 9.64 28.60
N LEU A 175 8.95 9.11 28.18
CA LEU A 175 7.64 9.40 28.77
C LEU A 175 7.54 8.79 30.17
N LYS A 176 7.37 9.64 31.21
CA LYS A 176 7.31 9.20 32.62
C LYS A 176 5.99 8.54 33.05
N ARG A 177 4.91 8.65 32.26
CA ARG A 177 3.57 8.15 32.64
C ARG A 177 3.30 6.77 32.03
N ASP A 178 3.35 5.72 32.85
CA ASP A 178 2.86 4.39 32.48
C ASP A 178 1.32 4.44 32.31
N THR A 179 0.86 4.42 31.06
CA THR A 179 -0.57 4.25 30.72
C THR A 179 -0.88 2.86 30.21
N SER A 180 0.11 1.97 30.07
CA SER A 180 -0.07 0.65 29.44
C SER A 180 -1.08 -0.26 30.14
N LYS A 181 -1.31 0.02 31.42
CA LYS A 181 -2.19 -0.74 32.32
C LYS A 181 -3.65 -0.28 32.27
N THR A 182 -3.98 0.84 31.64
CA THR A 182 -5.37 1.32 31.60
C THR A 182 -6.18 0.57 30.52
N GLN A 183 -7.48 0.40 30.78
CA GLN A 183 -8.44 -0.18 29.85
C GLN A 183 -8.42 0.57 28.50
N ALA A 184 -8.55 1.90 28.55
CA ALA A 184 -8.54 2.79 27.40
C ALA A 184 -7.25 2.69 26.55
N TYR A 185 -6.08 2.44 27.15
CA TYR A 185 -4.85 2.22 26.39
C TYR A 185 -4.93 0.99 25.49
N LYS A 186 -5.51 -0.11 25.99
CA LYS A 186 -5.62 -1.38 25.25
C LYS A 186 -6.62 -1.26 24.11
N GLU A 187 -7.74 -0.58 24.34
CA GLU A 187 -8.80 -0.34 23.36
C GLU A 187 -8.35 0.65 22.26
N MET A 188 -7.51 1.65 22.60
CA MET A 188 -7.03 2.67 21.66
C MET A 188 -5.82 2.27 20.80
N GLN A 189 -5.26 1.06 20.92
CA GLN A 189 -4.08 0.68 20.11
C GLN A 189 -4.39 0.47 18.63
N ASN A 190 -5.61 0.02 18.30
CA ASN A 190 -6.02 -0.33 16.92
C ASN A 190 -6.65 0.83 16.14
N ILE A 191 -6.98 1.94 16.81
CA ILE A 191 -7.43 3.18 16.17
C ILE A 191 -6.23 4.12 16.02
N GLY A 192 -5.77 4.29 14.77
CA GLY A 192 -4.43 4.80 14.39
C GLY A 192 -4.05 6.23 14.79
N TYR A 193 -4.81 6.88 15.68
CA TYR A 193 -4.63 8.26 16.13
C TYR A 193 -4.40 8.35 17.65
N SER A 194 -3.25 7.87 18.14
CA SER A 194 -2.71 8.41 19.40
C SER A 194 -1.18 8.35 19.51
N SER A 195 -0.60 9.55 19.60
CA SER A 195 0.74 9.80 20.17
C SER A 195 0.71 9.88 21.71
N ALA A 196 -0.49 10.00 22.31
CA ALA A 196 -0.71 10.29 23.73
C ALA A 196 -0.64 9.07 24.68
N PHE A 197 -0.59 7.84 24.15
CA PHE A 197 -0.73 6.60 24.92
C PHE A 197 0.35 5.57 24.57
N ARG A 198 1.63 5.85 24.84
CA ARG A 198 2.74 4.91 24.60
C ARG A 198 3.77 4.95 25.72
N VAL A 199 4.08 3.78 26.28
CA VAL A 199 5.13 3.58 27.30
C VAL A 199 6.44 3.25 26.60
N GLY A 200 7.58 3.69 27.16
CA GLY A 200 8.91 3.29 26.70
C GLY A 200 9.34 3.82 25.33
N ARG A 201 8.55 4.67 24.65
CA ARG A 201 9.02 5.35 23.44
C ARG A 201 10.01 6.46 23.78
N PRO A 202 11.04 6.69 22.94
CA PRO A 202 11.88 7.86 23.07
C PRO A 202 11.01 9.11 22.91
N MET A 203 11.09 10.01 23.88
CA MET A 203 10.38 11.29 23.85
C MET A 203 11.17 12.33 23.03
N ARG A 204 12.45 12.04 22.77
CA ARG A 204 13.22 12.65 21.68
C ARG A 204 12.88 11.98 20.34
N PRO A 205 12.66 12.75 19.27
CA PRO A 205 12.57 12.22 17.91
C PRO A 205 13.85 11.47 17.44
N ASP A 206 13.72 10.74 16.34
CA ASP A 206 14.76 9.87 15.75
C ASP A 206 15.98 10.70 15.27
N PRO A 207 17.21 10.42 15.74
CA PRO A 207 18.40 11.20 15.37
C PRO A 207 18.70 11.30 13.87
N SER A 208 18.26 10.32 13.08
CA SER A 208 18.48 10.31 11.62
C SER A 208 17.58 11.32 10.87
N GLY A 209 16.50 11.80 11.51
CA GLY A 209 15.55 12.74 10.94
C GLY A 209 14.10 12.33 11.17
N ARG A 210 13.18 13.10 10.57
CA ARG A 210 11.72 12.93 10.65
C ARG A 210 11.14 12.67 9.26
N ASN A 211 9.97 12.06 9.20
CA ASN A 211 9.20 12.00 7.95
C ASN A 211 8.83 13.43 7.50
N ILE A 212 8.75 13.64 6.18
CA ILE A 212 8.19 14.84 5.58
C ILE A 212 6.78 15.14 6.10
N ARG A 213 6.42 16.42 6.17
CA ARG A 213 5.05 16.84 6.56
C ARG A 213 4.06 16.54 5.43
N SER A 214 2.76 16.49 5.72
CA SER A 214 1.70 16.28 4.71
C SER A 214 1.34 17.52 3.88
N VAL A 215 2.02 18.66 4.07
CA VAL A 215 1.90 19.83 3.19
C VAL A 215 3.22 19.96 2.45
N TRP A 216 3.16 19.82 1.13
CA TRP A 216 4.30 19.83 0.23
C TRP A 216 4.27 21.07 -0.65
N THR A 217 5.41 21.75 -0.77
CA THR A 217 5.53 22.97 -1.57
C THR A 217 6.50 22.74 -2.70
N PHE A 218 5.99 22.69 -3.93
CA PHE A 218 6.82 22.58 -5.13
C PHE A 218 6.46 23.71 -6.09
N PRO A 219 7.46 24.45 -6.64
CA PRO A 219 7.21 25.43 -7.68
C PRO A 219 6.76 24.71 -8.96
N THR A 220 5.76 25.27 -9.62
CA THR A 220 5.28 24.80 -10.92
C THR A 220 6.36 25.00 -11.99
N THR A 221 6.79 23.93 -12.64
CA THR A 221 7.75 24.01 -13.76
C THR A 221 7.00 24.32 -15.07
N PRO A 222 7.36 25.37 -15.82
CA PRO A 222 6.74 25.64 -17.11
C PRO A 222 7.04 24.52 -18.11
N PHE A 223 6.04 24.13 -18.91
CA PHE A 223 6.29 23.20 -20.01
C PHE A 223 7.08 23.92 -21.10
N PRO A 224 8.18 23.36 -21.63
CA PRO A 224 8.95 23.99 -22.71
C PRO A 224 8.07 24.21 -23.94
N SER A 225 8.06 25.44 -24.46
CA SER A 225 7.37 25.76 -25.72
C SER A 225 7.88 24.87 -26.84
N PHE A 226 6.99 24.10 -27.46
CA PHE A 226 7.31 23.23 -28.60
C PHE A 226 6.59 23.70 -29.85
N LYS A 227 6.97 23.18 -31.02
CA LYS A 227 6.32 23.53 -32.29
C LYS A 227 5.54 22.34 -32.84
N ILE A 228 4.26 22.57 -33.14
CA ILE A 228 3.45 21.70 -34.00
C ILE A 228 3.18 22.52 -35.28
N ASP A 229 3.50 21.96 -36.45
CA ASP A 229 3.31 22.60 -37.76
C ASP A 229 3.86 24.04 -37.83
N GLY A 230 5.02 24.27 -37.23
CA GLY A 230 5.70 25.57 -37.15
C GLY A 230 5.12 26.56 -36.13
N ARG A 231 3.92 26.31 -35.59
CA ARG A 231 3.26 27.14 -34.57
C ARG A 231 3.82 26.84 -33.18
N LYS A 232 4.14 27.88 -32.42
CA LYS A 232 4.52 27.76 -31.00
C LYS A 232 3.31 27.30 -30.20
N VAL A 233 3.41 26.14 -29.56
CA VAL A 233 2.44 25.61 -28.62
C VAL A 233 3.01 25.77 -27.21
N ASP A 234 2.34 26.60 -26.43
CA ASP A 234 2.60 26.76 -25.00
C ASP A 234 1.58 25.93 -24.22
N HIS A 235 2.04 24.98 -23.40
CA HIS A 235 1.17 24.13 -22.61
C HIS A 235 1.06 24.68 -21.18
N PHE A 236 -0.15 25.12 -20.81
CA PHE A 236 -0.39 25.85 -19.56
C PHE A 236 -0.52 24.97 -18.32
N ALA A 237 -0.72 23.65 -18.46
CA ALA A 237 -0.70 22.74 -17.31
C ALA A 237 0.75 22.49 -16.90
N VAL A 238 1.15 23.14 -15.81
CA VAL A 238 2.50 23.17 -15.26
C VAL A 238 2.61 22.25 -14.05
N PHE A 239 3.33 21.14 -14.19
CA PHE A 239 3.36 20.07 -13.20
C PHE A 239 4.81 19.75 -12.76
N PRO A 240 5.12 19.77 -11.45
CA PRO A 240 6.46 19.52 -10.94
C PRO A 240 6.76 18.01 -10.88
N LEU A 241 7.71 17.53 -11.68
CA LEU A 241 8.13 16.11 -11.70
C LEU A 241 8.60 15.56 -10.34
N ARG A 242 9.12 16.43 -9.47
CA ARG A 242 9.50 16.08 -8.09
C ARG A 242 8.32 15.53 -7.26
N LEU A 243 7.08 15.86 -7.62
CA LEU A 243 5.88 15.43 -6.92
C LEU A 243 5.63 13.92 -7.03
N PRO A 244 5.45 13.32 -8.23
CA PRO A 244 5.33 11.88 -8.37
C PRO A 244 6.62 11.14 -8.01
N GLU A 245 7.81 11.72 -8.26
CA GLU A 245 9.07 11.13 -7.80
C GLU A 245 9.07 10.87 -6.29
N LEU A 246 8.54 11.82 -5.50
CA LEU A 246 8.42 11.65 -4.07
C LEU A 246 7.37 10.59 -3.74
N CYS A 247 6.18 10.64 -4.34
CA CYS A 247 5.12 9.63 -4.12
C CYS A 247 5.52 8.19 -4.46
N ILE A 248 6.44 7.99 -5.42
CA ILE A 248 6.90 6.67 -5.88
C ILE A 248 8.03 6.14 -5.01
N LYS A 249 8.92 7.02 -4.54
CA LYS A 249 10.00 6.64 -3.62
C LYS A 249 9.51 6.46 -2.19
N ALA A 250 8.45 7.19 -1.81
CA ALA A 250 7.86 7.20 -0.47
C ALA A 250 7.27 5.85 -0.08
#